data_AF-A0A3P0NE60-F1
#
_entry.id   AF-A0A3P0NE60-F1
#
_cell.length_a   1.000
_cell.length_b   1.000
_cell.length_c   1.000
_cell.angle_alpha   90.00
_cell.angle_beta   90.00
_cell.angle_gamma   90.00
#
_symmetry.space_group_name_H-M   'P 1'
#
loop_
_entity.id
_entity.type
_entity.pdbx_description
1 polymer ?
#
loop_
_entity_poly.entity_id
_entity_poly.type
_entity_poly.pdbx_seq_one_letter_code
_entity_poly.pdbx_strand_id
1 'polypeptide(L)'
;MDDKQIGEGMARPRSSSTIGKLTVDIKTRVDDDTRDELDRLAGDAGLNLSEFLRELIMVRVYGRDHVVRLHRARLAMVAGIGPEEGE
;
A
#
# COMPACT_ATOMS: atom_id res chain seq x y z
N MET A 1 -48.56 2.01 9.59
CA MET A 1 -48.43 2.00 8.12
C MET A 1 -47.03 2.47 7.86
N ASP A 2 -46.14 1.50 7.85
CA ASP A 2 -44.75 1.68 8.22
C ASP A 2 -43.88 1.92 6.99
N ASP A 3 -43.08 2.97 7.14
CA ASP A 3 -41.96 3.40 6.32
C ASP A 3 -41.04 2.21 5.96
N LYS A 4 -40.80 1.97 4.67
CA LYS A 4 -39.69 1.14 4.20
C LYS A 4 -38.83 1.94 3.24
N GLN A 5 -37.92 2.67 3.86
CA GLN A 5 -36.69 3.23 3.32
C GLN A 5 -35.91 2.15 2.55
N ILE A 6 -35.83 2.27 1.23
CA ILE A 6 -34.94 1.46 0.40
C ILE A 6 -33.54 2.07 0.48
N GLY A 7 -32.81 1.63 1.51
CA GLY A 7 -31.37 1.86 1.65
C GLY A 7 -30.65 0.52 1.58
N GLU A 8 -30.77 -0.17 0.45
CA GLU A 8 -30.07 -1.42 0.23
C GLU A 8 -28.59 -1.08 0.01
N GLY A 9 -27.83 -1.30 1.09
CA GLY A 9 -26.42 -0.96 1.17
C GLY A 9 -25.63 -1.63 0.06
N MET A 10 -24.96 -0.82 -0.75
CA MET A 10 -23.75 -1.26 -1.42
C MET A 10 -22.79 -1.73 -0.33
N ALA A 11 -22.73 -3.04 -0.13
CA ALA A 11 -21.62 -3.69 0.54
C ALA A 11 -20.37 -3.36 -0.29
N ARG A 12 -19.71 -2.26 0.06
CA ARG A 12 -18.41 -1.91 -0.49
C ARG A 12 -17.50 -3.10 -0.19
N PRO A 13 -16.85 -3.72 -1.18
CA PRO A 13 -15.90 -4.76 -0.89
C PRO A 13 -14.90 -4.19 0.11
N ARG A 14 -14.82 -4.80 1.30
CA ARG A 14 -13.70 -4.62 2.22
C ARG A 14 -12.46 -5.32 1.64
N SER A 15 -12.17 -5.14 0.35
CA SER A 15 -10.80 -5.29 -0.13
C SER A 15 -10.04 -4.06 0.32
N SER A 16 -9.85 -3.94 1.63
CA SER A 16 -8.73 -3.19 2.14
C SER A 16 -7.51 -3.80 1.46
N SER A 17 -6.92 -3.09 0.51
CA SER A 17 -5.53 -3.32 0.11
C SER A 17 -4.74 -3.62 1.38
N THR A 18 -3.84 -4.60 1.37
CA THR A 18 -3.06 -4.97 2.57
C THR A 18 -2.31 -3.79 3.18
N ILE A 19 -2.06 -2.75 2.38
CA ILE A 19 -1.43 -1.47 2.72
C ILE A 19 -2.44 -0.39 3.19
N GLY A 20 -3.74 -0.69 3.18
CA GLY A 20 -4.80 0.29 3.40
C GLY A 20 -4.97 1.22 2.20
N LYS A 21 -5.75 2.29 2.37
CA LYS A 21 -5.91 3.33 1.34
C LYS A 21 -4.77 4.34 1.45
N LEU A 22 -4.03 4.54 0.36
CA LEU A 22 -2.97 5.54 0.24
C LEU A 22 -3.55 6.91 -0.13
N THR A 23 -4.14 7.62 0.84
CA THR A 23 -4.86 8.89 0.61
C THR A 23 -4.13 10.14 1.11
N VAL A 24 -2.95 9.98 1.72
CA VAL A 24 -2.20 11.09 2.33
C VAL A 24 -0.91 11.31 1.54
N ASP A 25 -0.66 12.57 1.17
CA ASP A 25 0.55 13.00 0.50
C ASP A 25 1.60 13.51 1.50
N ILE A 26 2.86 13.14 1.28
CA ILE A 26 4.03 13.71 1.98
C ILE A 26 4.86 14.46 0.94
N LYS A 27 5.12 15.75 1.19
CA LYS A 27 5.87 16.63 0.26
C LYS A 27 7.05 17.26 0.97
N THR A 28 8.22 17.20 0.35
CA THR A 28 9.49 17.78 0.82
C THR A 28 10.28 18.30 -0.38
N ARG A 29 11.04 19.39 -0.20
CA ARG A 29 12.00 19.88 -1.18
C ARG A 29 13.36 19.20 -0.96
N VAL A 30 14.01 18.82 -2.04
CA VAL A 30 15.37 18.29 -2.08
C VAL A 30 16.14 19.03 -3.18
N ASP A 31 17.46 19.00 -3.15
CA ASP A 31 18.30 19.43 -4.27
C ASP A 31 18.20 18.46 -5.46
N ASP A 32 18.63 18.93 -6.63
CA ASP A 32 18.55 18.20 -7.89
C ASP A 32 19.40 16.92 -7.87
N ASP A 33 20.59 16.94 -7.25
CA ASP A 33 21.46 15.77 -7.14
C ASP A 33 20.78 14.65 -6.34
N THR A 34 20.12 15.00 -5.23
CA THR A 34 19.33 14.07 -4.42
C THR A 34 18.15 13.52 -5.23
N ARG A 35 17.50 14.35 -6.03
CA ARG A 35 16.38 13.92 -6.89
C ARG A 35 16.84 12.91 -7.93
N ASP A 36 17.94 13.18 -8.62
CA ASP A 36 18.51 12.31 -9.65
C ASP A 36 18.95 10.96 -9.09
N GLU A 37 19.59 10.96 -7.91
CA GLU A 37 19.98 9.73 -7.23
C GLU A 37 18.78 8.89 -6.81
N LEU A 38 17.69 9.52 -6.34
CA LEU A 38 16.45 8.82 -6.03
C LEU A 38 15.80 8.19 -7.26
N ASP A 39 15.79 8.90 -8.39
CA ASP A 39 15.28 8.36 -9.67
C ASP A 39 16.15 7.18 -10.15
N ARG A 40 17.48 7.27 -10.00
CA ARG A 40 18.42 6.19 -10.31
C ARG A 40 18.15 4.94 -9.46
N LEU A 41 18.04 5.10 -8.13
CA LEU A 41 17.74 4.00 -7.20
C LEU A 41 16.38 3.36 -7.45
N ALA A 42 15.37 4.16 -7.81
CA ALA A 42 14.07 3.65 -8.22
C ALA A 42 14.18 2.78 -9.48
N GLY A 43 14.93 3.26 -10.48
CA GLY A 43 15.22 2.52 -11.71
C GLY A 43 15.95 1.20 -11.47
N ASP A 44 16.99 1.20 -10.63
CA ASP A 44 17.74 0.00 -10.23
C ASP A 44 16.83 -1.05 -9.55
N ALA A 45 15.83 -0.58 -8.80
CA ALA A 45 14.83 -1.43 -8.14
C ALA A 45 13.67 -1.85 -9.07
N GLY A 46 13.62 -1.37 -10.31
CA GLY A 46 12.51 -1.61 -11.24
C GLY A 46 11.19 -0.97 -10.82
N LEU A 47 11.24 0.10 -10.01
CA LEU A 47 10.09 0.82 -9.48
C LEU A 47 10.02 2.23 -10.08
N ASN A 48 8.81 2.79 -10.13
CA ASN A 48 8.72 4.24 -10.30
C ASN A 48 9.11 4.97 -9.01
N LEU A 49 9.46 6.25 -9.11
CA LEU A 49 9.92 7.00 -7.95
C LEU A 49 8.90 7.03 -6.80
N SER A 50 7.61 7.21 -7.09
CA SER A 50 6.57 7.26 -6.05
C SER A 50 6.44 5.93 -5.29
N GLU A 51 6.58 4.81 -5.99
CA GLU A 51 6.64 3.48 -5.39
C GLU A 51 7.89 3.33 -4.53
N PHE A 52 9.05 3.67 -5.07
CA PHE A 52 10.33 3.60 -4.36
C PHE A 52 10.31 4.44 -3.07
N LEU A 53 9.89 5.70 -3.14
CA LEU A 53 9.81 6.58 -1.98
C LEU A 53 8.83 6.06 -0.93
N ARG A 54 7.71 5.48 -1.35
CA ARG A 54 6.75 4.87 -0.42
C ARG A 54 7.37 3.67 0.30
N GLU A 55 8.01 2.75 -0.42
CA GLU A 55 8.67 1.60 0.19
C GLU A 55 9.81 2.04 1.12
N LEU A 56 10.62 3.01 0.69
CA LEU A 56 11.69 3.60 1.50
C LEU A 56 11.16 4.15 2.83
N ILE A 57 10.10 4.96 2.79
CA ILE A 57 9.48 5.54 3.99
C ILE A 57 8.87 4.44 4.86
N MET A 58 8.10 3.51 4.29
CA MET A 58 7.46 2.45 5.05
C MET A 58 8.48 1.54 5.75
N VAL A 59 9.56 1.16 5.06
CA VAL A 59 10.64 0.37 5.65
C VAL A 59 11.33 1.15 6.76
N ARG A 60 11.58 2.45 6.56
CA ARG A 60 12.22 3.29 7.59
C ARG A 60 11.35 3.47 8.84
N VAL A 61 10.04 3.62 8.67
CA VAL A 61 9.08 3.89 9.76
C VAL A 61 8.66 2.62 10.49
N TYR A 62 8.33 1.55 9.76
CA TYR A 62 7.75 0.32 10.34
C TYR A 62 8.72 -0.86 10.42
N GLY A 63 9.90 -0.73 9.82
CA GLY A 63 10.88 -1.80 9.72
C GLY A 63 10.59 -2.75 8.56
N ARG A 64 11.66 -3.39 8.05
CA ARG A 64 11.62 -4.29 6.89
C ARG A 64 10.65 -5.46 7.07
N ASP A 65 10.66 -6.12 8.23
CA ASP A 65 9.88 -7.33 8.44
C ASP A 65 8.37 -7.06 8.39
N HIS A 66 7.95 -5.90 8.88
CA HIS A 66 6.55 -5.48 8.79
C HIS A 66 6.11 -5.31 7.33
N VAL A 67 6.92 -4.62 6.52
CA VAL A 67 6.63 -4.36 5.11
C VAL A 67 6.61 -5.67 4.30
N VAL A 68 7.52 -6.60 4.56
CA VAL A 68 7.51 -7.93 3.93
C VAL A 68 6.24 -8.70 4.25
N ARG A 69 5.75 -8.67 5.50
CA ARG A 69 4.48 -9.31 5.87
C ARG A 69 3.31 -8.73 5.08
N LEU A 70 3.25 -7.40 4.91
CA LEU A 70 2.22 -6.77 4.08
C LEU A 70 2.28 -7.22 2.62
N HIS A 71 3.47 -7.23 2.01
CA HIS A 71 3.62 -7.67 0.62
C HIS A 71 3.24 -9.15 0.46
N ARG A 72 3.64 -10.02 1.39
CA ARG A 72 3.24 -11.43 1.37
C ARG A 72 1.74 -11.61 1.45
N ALA A 73 1.06 -10.92 2.38
CA ALA A 73 -0.39 -11.00 2.49
C ALA A 73 -1.11 -10.43 1.25
N ARG A 74 -0.55 -9.38 0.61
CA ARG A 74 -1.04 -8.90 -0.69
C ARG A 74 -0.90 -9.95 -1.79
N LEU A 75 0.27 -10.57 -1.90
CA LEU A 75 0.54 -11.61 -2.90
C LEU A 75 -0.34 -12.84 -2.68
N ALA A 76 -0.57 -13.25 -1.43
CA ALA A 76 -1.50 -14.33 -1.10
C ALA A 76 -2.93 -14.03 -1.60
N MET A 77 -3.45 -12.83 -1.33
CA MET A 77 -4.76 -12.41 -1.85
C MET A 77 -4.81 -12.41 -3.38
N VAL A 78 -3.76 -11.89 -4.05
CA VAL A 78 -3.69 -11.89 -5.53
C VAL A 78 -3.63 -13.31 -6.09
N ALA A 79 -2.94 -14.21 -5.40
CA ALA A 79 -2.85 -15.62 -5.76
C ALA A 79 -4.12 -16.43 -5.42
N GLY A 80 -5.14 -15.81 -4.82
CA GLY A 80 -6.36 -16.50 -4.37
C GLY A 80 -6.13 -17.42 -3.18
N ILE A 81 -5.00 -17.27 -2.48
CA ILE A 81 -4.71 -17.98 -1.23
C ILE A 81 -5.41 -17.18 -0.14
N GLY A 82 -6.45 -17.78 0.44
CA GLY A 82 -7.16 -17.21 1.59
C GLY A 82 -6.16 -16.96 2.73
N PRO A 83 -6.45 -16.02 3.66
CA PRO A 83 -5.65 -15.91 4.86
C PRO A 83 -5.61 -17.31 5.48
N GLU A 84 -4.42 -17.86 5.69
CA GLU A 84 -4.30 -19.05 6.53
C GLU A 84 -4.96 -18.67 7.85
N GLU A 85 -6.09 -19.31 8.16
CA GLU A 85 -6.70 -19.24 9.47
C GLU A 85 -5.62 -19.76 10.42
N GLY A 86 -4.90 -18.83 11.04
CA GLY A 86 -3.88 -19.16 12.01
C GLY A 86 -4.52 -19.96 13.14
N GLU A 87 -3.96 -21.14 13.36
CA GLU A 87 -4.09 -21.97 14.56
C GLU A 87 -3.60 -21.22 15.81
#